data_AF-A0A941E8T4-F1
#
_entry.id   AF-A0A941E8T4-F1
#
_cell.length_a   1.000
_cell.length_b   1.000
_cell.length_c   1.000
_cell.angle_alpha   90.00
_cell.angle_beta   90.00
_cell.angle_gamma   90.00
#
_symmetry.space_group_name_H-M   'P 1'
#
loop_
_entity.id
_entity.type
_entity.pdbx_description
1 polymer ?
#
loop_
_entity_poly.entity_id
_entity_poly.type
_entity_poly.pdbx_seq_one_letter_code
_entity_poly.pdbx_strand_id
1 'polypeptide(L)'
;MTDLHLGPVRLAQLGAYIREQRESAQYSLRQLASVSGVSNPYLSQIERGLRKPSADVLQQLAKALQISAETLYVRAGLLDGEQGAAAEDGDERRGAEQPAERTGVLAAIAADPHLTPRQKNALREIYLSLRGQEGND
;
A
#
# COMPACT_ATOMS: atom_id res chain seq x y z
N MET A 1 18.93 18.38 -1.65
CA MET A 1 18.84 17.88 -3.03
C MET A 1 19.70 16.63 -3.10
N THR A 2 19.06 15.49 -3.39
CA THR A 2 19.61 14.12 -3.64
C THR A 2 20.37 13.40 -2.53
N ASP A 3 19.73 12.37 -1.94
CA ASP A 3 20.07 10.96 -2.25
C ASP A 3 18.95 10.02 -1.77
N LEU A 4 18.06 9.63 -2.70
CA LEU A 4 17.05 8.58 -2.51
C LEU A 4 17.77 7.22 -2.45
N HIS A 5 18.40 6.91 -1.31
CA HIS A 5 19.01 5.61 -1.07
C HIS A 5 17.92 4.54 -0.98
N LEU A 6 17.56 3.99 -2.14
CA LEU A 6 16.93 2.70 -2.28
C LEU A 6 17.94 1.64 -1.85
N GLY A 7 18.13 1.51 -0.54
CA GLY A 7 19.09 0.56 0.02
C GLY A 7 18.78 -0.88 -0.42
N PRO A 8 19.79 -1.75 -0.47
CA PRO A 8 19.66 -3.15 -0.91
C PRO A 8 18.55 -3.92 -0.18
N VAL A 9 18.26 -3.53 1.07
CA VAL A 9 17.18 -4.12 1.89
C VAL A 9 15.79 -3.85 1.28
N ARG A 10 15.52 -2.64 0.79
CA ARG A 10 14.20 -2.30 0.18
C ARG A 10 13.97 -3.06 -1.12
N LEU A 11 15.00 -3.22 -1.94
CA LEU A 11 14.92 -4.01 -3.17
C LEU A 11 14.69 -5.50 -2.88
N ALA A 12 15.34 -6.05 -1.86
CA ALA A 12 15.09 -7.42 -1.42
C ALA A 12 13.66 -7.62 -0.92
N GLN A 13 13.11 -6.67 -0.14
CA GLN A 13 11.72 -6.72 0.33
C GLN A 13 10.71 -6.61 -0.82
N LEU A 14 10.95 -5.72 -1.80
CA LEU A 14 10.13 -5.64 -3.01
C LEU A 14 10.17 -6.95 -3.81
N GLY A 15 11.37 -7.50 -4.01
CA GLY A 15 11.56 -8.77 -4.72
C GLY A 15 10.84 -9.93 -4.04
N ALA A 16 10.96 -10.05 -2.72
CA ALA A 16 10.27 -11.04 -1.92
C ALA A 16 8.74 -10.91 -2.02
N TYR A 17 8.23 -9.68 -1.98
CA TYR A 17 6.79 -9.42 -2.14
C TYR A 17 6.29 -9.82 -3.54
N ILE A 18 6.99 -9.46 -4.61
CA ILE A 18 6.61 -9.87 -5.98
C ILE A 18 6.60 -11.40 -6.09
N ARG A 19 7.58 -12.07 -5.50
CA ARG A 19 7.64 -13.53 -5.44
C ARG A 19 6.44 -14.13 -4.70
N GLU A 20 6.10 -13.59 -3.54
CA GLU A 20 4.94 -14.03 -2.75
C GLU A 20 3.65 -13.90 -3.57
N GLN A 21 3.40 -12.73 -4.17
CA GLN A 21 2.21 -12.50 -5.00
C GLN A 21 2.16 -13.45 -6.21
N ARG A 22 3.31 -13.73 -6.83
CA ARG A 22 3.42 -14.71 -7.91
C ARG A 22 3.02 -16.11 -7.46
N GLU A 23 3.51 -16.55 -6.30
CA GLU A 23 3.22 -17.87 -5.74
C GLU A 23 1.76 -17.98 -5.28
N SER A 24 1.19 -16.94 -4.68
CA SER A 24 -0.24 -16.86 -4.34
C SER A 24 -1.13 -16.95 -5.59
N ALA A 25 -0.71 -16.32 -6.69
CA ALA A 25 -1.38 -16.42 -8.00
C ALA A 25 -1.11 -17.75 -8.74
N GLN A 26 -0.38 -18.69 -8.11
CA GLN A 26 -0.02 -20.00 -8.69
C GLN A 26 0.75 -19.90 -10.02
N TYR A 27 1.50 -18.82 -10.21
CA TYR A 27 2.37 -18.66 -11.36
C TYR A 27 3.77 -19.17 -11.08
N SER A 28 4.30 -19.99 -11.99
CA SER A 28 5.74 -20.17 -12.11
C SER A 28 6.42 -18.87 -12.56
N LEU A 29 7.72 -18.74 -12.29
CA LEU A 29 8.52 -17.60 -12.76
C LEU A 29 8.41 -17.40 -14.28
N ARG A 30 8.36 -18.50 -15.06
CA ARG A 30 8.21 -18.45 -16.52
C ARG A 30 6.82 -17.97 -16.94
N GLN A 31 5.77 -18.40 -16.25
CA GLN A 31 4.41 -17.94 -16.53
C GLN A 31 4.27 -16.45 -16.26
N LEU A 32 4.72 -15.96 -15.10
CA LEU A 32 4.65 -14.53 -14.79
C LEU A 32 5.44 -13.69 -15.80
N ALA A 33 6.65 -14.13 -16.16
CA ALA A 33 7.45 -13.47 -17.21
C ALA A 33 6.68 -13.37 -18.54
N SER A 34 6.03 -14.47 -18.95
CA SER A 34 5.22 -14.52 -20.18
C SER A 34 4.04 -13.54 -20.12
N VAL A 35 3.23 -13.58 -19.06
CA VAL A 35 2.01 -12.76 -18.96
C VAL A 35 2.27 -11.28 -18.67
N SER A 36 3.41 -10.95 -18.04
CA SER A 36 3.80 -9.56 -17.78
C SER A 36 4.57 -8.93 -18.95
N GLY A 37 5.13 -9.73 -19.86
CA GLY A 37 6.03 -9.25 -20.91
C GLY A 37 7.44 -8.91 -20.40
N VAL A 38 7.75 -9.24 -19.14
CA VAL A 38 9.08 -9.05 -18.54
C VAL A 38 9.93 -10.29 -18.79
N SER A 39 11.19 -10.12 -19.21
CA SER A 39 12.05 -11.27 -19.48
C SER A 39 12.30 -12.11 -18.21
N ASN A 40 12.31 -13.44 -18.36
CA ASN A 40 12.50 -14.35 -17.24
C ASN A 40 13.81 -14.14 -16.45
N PRO A 41 14.98 -13.90 -17.09
CA PRO A 41 16.21 -13.58 -16.37
C PRO A 41 16.11 -12.29 -15.56
N TYR A 42 15.44 -11.26 -16.09
CA TYR A 42 15.29 -9.98 -15.39
C TYR A 42 14.31 -10.08 -14.22
N LEU A 43 13.18 -10.76 -14.40
CA LEU A 43 12.24 -11.07 -13.31
C LEU A 43 12.92 -11.85 -12.17
N SER A 44 13.78 -12.83 -12.51
CA SER A 44 14.60 -13.55 -11.52
C SER A 44 15.51 -12.62 -10.72
N GLN A 45 16.10 -11.60 -11.36
CA GLN A 45 16.94 -10.63 -10.68
C GLN A 45 16.13 -9.69 -9.79
N ILE A 46 14.92 -9.31 -10.21
CA ILE A 46 13.98 -8.49 -9.42
C ILE A 46 13.54 -9.25 -8.16
N GLU A 47 13.06 -10.50 -8.28
CA GLU A 47 12.60 -11.30 -7.12
C GLU A 47 13.70 -11.54 -6.08
N ARG A 48 14.97 -11.47 -6.48
CA ARG A 48 16.15 -11.58 -5.60
C ARG A 48 16.65 -10.23 -5.07
N GLY A 49 16.01 -9.12 -5.43
CA GLY A 49 16.46 -7.77 -5.07
C GLY A 49 17.78 -7.33 -5.72
N LEU A 50 18.25 -8.03 -6.75
CA LEU A 50 19.53 -7.74 -7.42
C LEU A 50 19.43 -6.63 -8.46
N ARG A 51 18.21 -6.26 -8.86
CA ARG A 51 17.95 -5.21 -9.84
C ARG A 51 16.77 -4.36 -9.43
N LYS A 52 16.92 -3.06 -9.65
CA LYS A 52 15.85 -2.09 -9.52
C LYS A 52 14.95 -2.13 -10.77
N PRO A 53 13.66 -2.46 -10.65
CA PRO A 53 12.71 -2.36 -11.76
C PRO A 53 12.38 -0.90 -12.09
N SER A 54 12.03 -0.62 -13.35
CA SER A 54 11.45 0.67 -13.75
C SER A 54 9.97 0.76 -13.38
N ALA A 55 9.39 1.96 -13.47
CA ALA A 55 7.96 2.15 -13.24
C ALA A 55 7.11 1.30 -14.22
N ASP A 56 7.48 1.27 -15.51
CA ASP A 56 6.78 0.47 -16.52
C ASP A 56 6.79 -1.02 -16.20
N VAL A 57 7.93 -1.54 -15.73
CA VAL A 57 8.06 -2.95 -15.31
C VAL A 57 7.18 -3.23 -14.10
N LEU A 58 7.11 -2.30 -13.14
CA LEU A 58 6.21 -2.42 -11.99
C LEU A 58 4.73 -2.41 -12.43
N GLN A 59 4.34 -1.58 -13.41
CA GLN A 59 2.99 -1.61 -13.96
C GLN A 59 2.65 -2.93 -14.64
N GLN A 60 3.58 -3.44 -15.46
CA GLN A 60 3.43 -4.72 -16.15
C GLN A 60 3.24 -5.87 -15.17
N LEU A 61 4.05 -5.91 -14.11
CA LEU A 61 3.94 -6.92 -13.06
C LEU A 61 2.66 -6.76 -12.24
N ALA A 62 2.29 -5.54 -11.86
CA ALA A 62 1.04 -5.25 -11.15
C ALA A 62 -0.19 -5.72 -11.95
N LYS A 63 -0.23 -5.41 -13.24
CA LYS A 63 -1.27 -5.87 -14.16
C LYS A 63 -1.31 -7.40 -14.26
N ALA A 64 -0.16 -8.05 -14.42
CA ALA A 64 -0.11 -9.50 -14.52
C ALA A 64 -0.55 -10.22 -13.23
N LEU A 65 -0.23 -9.63 -12.07
CA LEU A 65 -0.59 -10.14 -10.74
C LEU A 65 -1.97 -9.68 -10.27
N GLN A 66 -2.66 -8.82 -11.03
CA GLN A 66 -3.96 -8.22 -10.67
C GLN A 66 -3.91 -7.49 -9.31
N ILE A 67 -2.82 -6.77 -9.04
CA ILE A 67 -2.63 -5.93 -7.85
C ILE A 67 -2.45 -4.47 -8.24
N SER A 68 -2.56 -3.56 -7.26
CA SER A 68 -2.32 -2.14 -7.51
C SER A 68 -0.83 -1.86 -7.80
N ALA A 69 -0.56 -1.09 -8.86
CA ALA A 69 0.78 -0.61 -9.17
C ALA A 69 1.31 0.35 -8.08
N GLU A 70 0.42 1.08 -7.41
CA GLU A 70 0.77 1.97 -6.30
C GLU A 70 1.43 1.20 -5.15
N THR A 71 0.91 0.01 -4.80
CA THR A 71 1.49 -0.85 -3.77
C THR A 71 2.94 -1.20 -4.10
N LEU A 72 3.21 -1.50 -5.38
CA LEU A 72 4.56 -1.80 -5.83
C LEU A 72 5.45 -0.54 -5.83
N TYR A 73 4.93 0.63 -6.18
CA TYR A 73 5.69 1.88 -6.15
C TYR A 73 6.08 2.31 -4.74
N VAL A 74 5.17 2.23 -3.77
CA VAL A 74 5.46 2.54 -2.35
C VAL A 74 6.55 1.61 -1.83
N ARG A 75 6.43 0.30 -2.07
CA ARG A 75 7.44 -0.69 -1.68
C ARG A 75 8.77 -0.48 -2.39
N ALA A 76 8.72 -0.03 -3.65
CA ALA A 76 9.89 0.32 -4.43
C ALA A 76 10.46 1.71 -4.08
N GLY A 77 9.88 2.43 -3.11
CA GLY A 77 10.30 3.78 -2.72
C GLY A 77 10.20 4.81 -3.85
N LEU A 78 9.33 4.57 -4.83
CA LEU A 78 9.00 5.50 -5.90
C LEU A 78 7.88 6.46 -5.50
N LEU A 79 7.13 6.12 -4.45
CA LEU A 79 6.16 6.99 -3.80
C LEU A 79 6.51 7.03 -2.31
N ASP A 80 6.60 8.23 -1.75
CA ASP A 80 6.71 8.43 -0.30
C ASP A 80 5.36 8.10 0.32
N GLY A 81 5.12 6.81 0.58
CA GLY A 81 4.08 6.42 1.53
C GLY A 81 4.48 6.98 2.89
N GLU A 82 3.62 7.80 3.49
CA GLU A 82 3.87 8.46 4.77
C GLU A 82 4.49 7.48 5.77
N GLN A 83 5.75 7.77 6.12
CA GLN A 83 6.59 6.93 6.96
C GLN A 83 6.04 6.91 8.38
N GLY A 84 5.58 5.75 8.81
CA GLY A 84 5.27 5.43 10.20
C GLY A 84 5.84 4.06 10.54
N ALA A 85 7.16 3.98 10.65
CA ALA A 85 7.82 2.89 11.33
C ALA A 85 7.58 3.02 12.83
N ALA A 86 6.86 2.07 13.43
CA ALA A 86 7.10 1.62 14.78
C ALA A 86 6.91 0.10 14.79
N ALA A 87 8.00 -0.57 15.11
CA ALA A 87 8.14 -2.02 15.15
C ALA A 87 7.24 -2.64 16.22
N GLU A 88 6.79 -3.86 15.89
CA GLU A 88 6.83 -5.05 16.74
C GLU A 88 6.66 -4.85 18.26
N ASP A 89 5.46 -5.17 18.75
CA ASP A 89 5.28 -6.27 19.70
C ASP A 89 3.78 -6.54 19.91
N GLY A 90 3.40 -7.83 19.92
CA GLY A 90 2.13 -8.29 20.48
C GLY A 90 1.00 -8.52 19.47
N ASP A 91 0.83 -9.80 19.11
CA ASP A 91 -0.40 -10.59 19.16
C ASP A 91 -1.78 -9.99 18.76
N GLU A 92 -2.64 -10.90 18.29
CA GLU A 92 -4.11 -10.81 18.22
C GLU A 92 -4.79 -10.42 16.89
N ARG A 93 -5.06 -11.48 16.10
CA ARG A 93 -6.42 -11.85 15.62
C ARG A 93 -7.52 -10.77 15.66
N ARG A 94 -7.74 -10.04 14.56
CA ARG A 94 -9.05 -9.72 13.95
C ARG A 94 -8.78 -8.91 12.67
N GLY A 95 -9.25 -9.33 11.50
CA GLY A 95 -10.66 -9.23 11.14
C GLY A 95 -10.89 -7.88 10.46
N ALA A 96 -11.06 -7.93 9.14
CA ALA A 96 -11.73 -6.98 8.24
C ALA A 96 -12.07 -5.57 8.78
N GLU A 97 -11.62 -4.52 8.08
CA GLU A 97 -12.46 -3.61 7.29
C GLU A 97 -11.64 -2.39 6.80
N GLN A 98 -12.05 -1.84 5.67
CA GLN A 98 -11.28 -0.98 4.76
C GLN A 98 -10.97 0.42 5.34
N PRO A 99 -9.82 1.04 5.01
CA PRO A 99 -9.69 2.50 5.05
C PRO A 99 -9.79 3.05 3.62
N ALA A 100 -10.96 2.92 3.00
CA ALA A 100 -11.38 3.92 2.03
C ALA A 100 -11.76 5.18 2.83
N GLU A 101 -11.41 6.35 2.31
CA GLU A 101 -11.78 7.68 2.83
C GLU A 101 -10.93 8.25 3.99
N ARG A 102 -9.65 8.56 3.71
CA ARG A 102 -8.97 9.66 4.43
C ARG A 102 -9.41 11.07 3.95
N THR A 103 -10.55 11.18 3.26
CA THR A 103 -11.07 12.47 2.77
C THR A 103 -12.55 12.64 3.12
N GLY A 104 -12.89 12.40 4.39
CA GLY A 104 -14.21 12.72 4.95
C GLY A 104 -14.10 13.79 6.04
N VAL A 105 -15.16 14.56 6.28
CA VAL A 105 -15.23 15.59 7.35
C VAL A 105 -14.82 15.02 8.72
N LEU A 106 -15.15 13.76 8.98
CA LEU A 106 -14.75 13.04 10.20
C LEU A 106 -13.24 12.84 10.34
N ALA A 107 -12.52 12.63 9.23
CA ALA A 107 -11.07 12.52 9.22
C ALA A 107 -10.42 13.89 9.50
N ALA A 108 -10.98 14.97 8.95
CA ALA A 108 -10.53 16.33 9.23
C ALA A 108 -10.72 16.72 10.71
N ILE A 109 -11.88 16.40 11.31
CA ILE A 109 -12.14 16.60 12.75
C ILE A 109 -11.17 15.78 13.61
N ALA A 110 -10.87 14.55 13.20
CA ALA A 110 -9.92 13.69 13.92
C ALA A 110 -8.48 14.22 13.86
N ALA A 111 -8.07 14.81 12.73
CA ALA A 111 -6.73 15.34 12.49
C ALA A 111 -6.50 16.77 13.06
N ASP A 112 -7.55 17.49 13.46
CA ASP A 112 -7.44 18.86 13.97
C ASP A 112 -6.64 18.92 15.31
N PRO A 113 -5.51 19.64 15.37
CA PRO A 113 -4.69 19.76 16.58
C PRO A 113 -5.27 20.72 17.63
N HIS A 114 -6.21 21.59 17.26
CA HIS A 114 -6.82 22.56 18.17
C HIS A 114 -8.03 22.00 18.92
N LEU A 115 -8.49 20.80 18.57
CA LEU A 115 -9.60 20.13 19.23
C LEU A 115 -9.12 19.13 20.29
N THR A 116 -9.68 19.25 21.48
CA THR A 116 -9.55 18.22 22.53
C THR A 116 -10.29 16.94 22.15
N PRO A 117 -9.94 15.77 22.72
CA PRO A 117 -10.65 14.51 22.45
C PRO A 117 -12.16 14.60 22.68
N ARG A 118 -12.58 15.34 23.72
CA ARG A 118 -14.01 15.56 24.02
C ARG A 118 -14.71 16.39 22.93
N GLN A 119 -14.06 17.42 22.40
CA GLN A 119 -14.60 18.24 21.32
C GLN A 119 -14.67 17.46 20.00
N LYS A 120 -13.67 16.63 19.70
CA LYS A 120 -13.68 15.73 18.54
C LYS A 120 -14.87 14.76 18.57
N ASN A 121 -15.14 14.19 19.75
CA ASN A 121 -16.28 13.29 19.94
C ASN A 121 -17.62 14.03 19.78
N ALA A 122 -17.77 15.21 20.39
CA ALA A 122 -18.99 16.01 20.26
C ALA A 122 -19.28 16.41 18.79
N LEU A 123 -18.26 16.86 18.04
CA LEU A 123 -18.42 17.22 16.63
C LEU A 123 -18.73 16.02 15.74
N ARG A 124 -18.15 14.85 16.04
CA ARG A 124 -18.48 13.59 15.36
C ARG A 124 -19.94 13.20 15.56
N GLU A 125 -20.45 13.27 16.80
CA GLU A 125 -21.84 12.94 17.12
C GLU A 125 -22.83 13.85 16.39
N ILE A 126 -22.56 15.17 16.37
CA ILE A 126 -23.39 16.14 15.64
C ILE A 126 -23.38 15.84 14.14
N TYR A 127 -22.20 15.61 13.55
CA TYR A 127 -22.08 15.29 12.12
C TYR A 127 -22.85 14.02 11.73
N LEU A 128 -22.75 12.96 12.54
CA LEU A 128 -23.47 11.72 12.31
C LEU A 128 -24.99 11.89 12.46
N SER A 129 -25.44 12.71 13.43
CA SER A 129 -26.86 13.05 13.61
C SER A 129 -27.43 13.79 12.40
N LEU A 130 -26.69 14.76 11.84
CA LEU A 130 -27.12 15.52 10.67
C LEU A 130 -27.18 14.65 9.42
N ARG A 131 -26.20 13.76 9.21
CA ARG A 131 -26.18 12.83 8.08
C ARG A 131 -27.26 11.75 8.16
N GLY A 132 -27.68 11.37 9.37
CA GLY A 132 -28.78 10.44 9.60
C GLY A 132 -30.17 11.03 9.37
N GLN A 133 -30.30 12.36 9.26
CA GLN A 133 -31.57 13.05 9.03
C GLN A 133 -31.87 13.33 7.55
N GLU A 134 -30.89 13.23 6.63
CA GLU A 134 -31.12 13.47 5.19
C GLU A 134 -31.78 12.28 4.45
N GLY A 135 -32.39 11.34 5.16
CA GLY A 135 -32.95 10.10 4.60
C GLY A 135 -34.39 9.76 4.99
N ASN A 136 -35.15 10.70 5.58
CA ASN A 136 -36.56 10.47 5.89
C ASN A 136 -37.42 11.73 5.66
N ASP A 137 -37.54 12.12 4.39
CA ASP A 137 -38.75 12.69 3.78
C ASP A 137 -38.75 12.38 2.27
#